data_AF-A0A183FFN1-F1
#
_entry.id   AF-A0A183FFN1-F1
#
_cell.length_a   1.000
_cell.length_b   1.000
_cell.length_c   1.000
_cell.angle_alpha   90.00
_cell.angle_beta   90.00
_cell.angle_gamma   90.00
#
_symmetry.space_group_name_H-M   'P 1'
#
loop_
_entity.id
_entity.type
_entity.pdbx_description
1 polymer ?
#
loop_
_entity_poly.entity_id
_entity_poly.type
_entity_poly.pdbx_seq_one_letter_code
_entity_poly.pdbx_strand_id
1 'polypeptide(L)'
;MSLKKKTPEGFGESTILRIGIFALYAIKQLHEIGFVHRDVKPGNMMNGANGRDRRIIFLIDYGMVRNFVVRDGNHIAMRKPRKNVLLRGTLRYCSLSVHKRLEQGRVDDLWAMIYMLGELYVGLPWNRLTVEKEIVKLKESETDENVFRVGP
;
A
#
# COMPACT_ATOMS: atom_id res chain seq x y z
N MET A 1 3.09 -16.07 -7.22
CA MET A 1 4.23 -15.91 -6.27
C MET A 1 4.09 -14.56 -5.58
N SER A 2 4.32 -14.46 -4.26
CA SER A 2 4.24 -13.19 -3.53
C SER A 2 5.46 -12.32 -3.80
N LEU A 3 5.27 -10.99 -3.87
CA LEU A 3 6.37 -10.03 -3.96
C LEU A 3 7.30 -10.04 -2.73
N LYS A 4 6.91 -10.69 -1.62
CA LYS A 4 7.80 -10.90 -0.47
C LYS A 4 9.03 -11.76 -0.79
N LYS A 5 8.96 -12.63 -1.80
CA LYS A 5 10.10 -13.47 -2.21
C LYS A 5 10.99 -12.65 -3.17
N LYS A 6 11.80 -11.75 -2.62
CA LYS A 6 12.86 -11.05 -3.35
C LYS A 6 13.89 -12.06 -3.86
N THR A 7 14.40 -11.84 -5.06
CA THR A 7 15.67 -12.44 -5.50
C THR A 7 16.81 -11.93 -4.62
N PRO A 8 17.92 -12.68 -4.45
CA PRO A 8 19.07 -12.23 -3.66
C PRO A 8 19.61 -10.86 -4.11
N GLU A 9 19.51 -10.58 -5.41
CA GLU A 9 19.97 -9.35 -6.06
C GLU A 9 18.92 -8.21 -6.04
N GLY A 10 17.72 -8.46 -5.50
CA GLY A 10 16.61 -7.51 -5.56
C GLY A 10 15.97 -7.39 -6.95
N PHE A 11 15.01 -6.49 -7.09
CA PHE A 11 14.34 -6.21 -8.36
C PHE A 11 15.01 -5.02 -9.05
N GLY A 12 15.29 -5.15 -10.34
CA GLY A 12 15.71 -4.00 -11.15
C GLY A 12 14.58 -2.95 -11.30
N GLU A 13 14.95 -1.71 -11.59
CA GLU A 13 14.04 -0.57 -11.69
C GLU A 13 12.88 -0.82 -12.68
N SER A 14 13.17 -1.37 -13.85
CA SER A 14 12.13 -1.77 -14.84
C SER A 14 11.08 -2.74 -14.26
N THR A 15 11.50 -3.65 -13.38
CA THR A 15 10.57 -4.58 -12.71
C THR A 15 9.74 -3.86 -11.66
N ILE A 16 10.33 -2.96 -10.88
CA ILE A 16 9.63 -2.18 -9.85
C ILE A 16 8.58 -1.25 -10.48
N LEU A 17 8.92 -0.57 -11.58
CA LEU A 17 7.97 0.29 -12.29
C LEU A 17 6.80 -0.51 -12.86
N ARG A 18 7.06 -1.69 -13.45
CA ARG A 18 5.98 -2.60 -13.90
C ARG A 18 5.11 -3.09 -12.74
N ILE A 19 5.72 -3.41 -11.60
CA ILE A 19 4.98 -3.75 -10.38
C ILE A 19 4.07 -2.58 -9.97
N GLY A 20 4.59 -1.35 -9.96
CA GLY A 20 3.82 -0.15 -9.64
C GLY A 20 2.61 0.07 -10.55
N ILE A 21 2.78 -0.11 -11.86
CA ILE A 21 1.69 0.01 -12.84
C ILE A 21 0.57 -1.00 -12.55
N PHE A 22 0.89 -2.29 -12.38
CA PHE A 22 -0.12 -3.31 -12.12
C PHE A 22 -0.74 -3.19 -10.72
N ALA A 23 0.04 -2.81 -9.70
CA ALA A 23 -0.48 -2.56 -8.36
C ALA A 23 -1.46 -1.37 -8.35
N LEU A 24 -1.11 -0.27 -9.02
CA LEU A 24 -1.99 0.89 -9.16
C LEU A 24 -3.29 0.53 -9.89
N TYR A 25 -3.20 -0.27 -10.95
CA TYR A 25 -4.37 -0.75 -11.68
C TYR A 25 -5.28 -1.61 -10.79
N ALA A 26 -4.72 -2.53 -9.99
CA ALA A 26 -5.50 -3.35 -9.05
C ALA A 26 -6.19 -2.51 -7.96
N ILE A 27 -5.48 -1.53 -7.39
CA ILE A 27 -6.03 -0.60 -6.40
C ILE A 27 -7.15 0.25 -7.03
N LYS A 28 -6.94 0.75 -8.25
CA LYS A 28 -7.94 1.52 -8.99
C LYS A 28 -9.24 0.74 -9.15
N GLN A 29 -9.18 -0.52 -9.60
CA GLN A 29 -10.37 -1.34 -9.79
C GLN A 29 -11.17 -1.51 -8.49
N LEU A 30 -10.50 -1.70 -7.35
CA LEU A 30 -11.15 -1.76 -6.04
C LEU A 30 -11.80 -0.41 -5.66
N HIS A 31 -11.10 0.70 -5.95
CA HIS A 31 -11.60 2.05 -5.65
C HIS A 31 -12.82 2.41 -6.51
N GLU A 32 -12.86 1.98 -7.78
CA GLU A 32 -13.98 2.23 -8.70
C GLU A 32 -15.29 1.56 -8.25
N ILE A 33 -15.20 0.40 -7.60
CA ILE A 33 -16.36 -0.25 -6.99
C ILE A 33 -16.72 0.33 -5.61
N GLY A 34 -15.97 1.31 -5.12
CA GLY A 34 -16.30 2.09 -3.91
C GLY A 34 -15.67 1.57 -2.62
N PHE A 35 -14.57 0.83 -2.71
CA PHE A 35 -13.88 0.23 -1.57
C PHE A 35 -12.41 0.68 -1.48
N VAL A 36 -11.87 0.71 -0.26
CA VAL A 36 -10.44 0.85 0.02
C VAL A 36 -9.90 -0.43 0.65
N HIS A 37 -8.66 -0.79 0.36
CA HIS A 37 -8.06 -2.04 0.82
C HIS A 37 -7.59 -1.97 2.27
N ARG A 38 -6.90 -0.89 2.64
CA ARG A 38 -6.41 -0.58 4.00
C ARG A 38 -5.29 -1.49 4.52
N ASP A 39 -4.72 -2.34 3.66
CA ASP A 39 -3.56 -3.20 3.96
C ASP A 39 -2.76 -3.56 2.70
N VAL A 40 -2.49 -2.57 1.86
CA VAL A 40 -1.61 -2.71 0.67
C VAL A 40 -0.17 -2.95 1.13
N LYS A 41 0.42 -4.05 0.67
CA LYS A 41 1.79 -4.49 1.01
C LYS A 41 2.31 -5.56 0.04
N PRO A 42 3.63 -5.83 -0.04
CA PRO A 42 4.14 -6.87 -0.94
C PRO A 42 3.53 -8.26 -0.70
N GLY A 43 3.17 -8.56 0.56
CA GLY A 43 2.53 -9.82 0.95
C GLY A 43 1.15 -10.03 0.32
N ASN A 44 0.44 -8.95 0.00
CA ASN A 44 -0.92 -8.99 -0.57
C ASN A 44 -0.93 -8.73 -2.09
N MET A 45 0.25 -8.72 -2.71
CA MET A 45 0.44 -8.59 -4.15
C MET A 45 1.01 -9.90 -4.69
N MET A 46 0.29 -10.52 -5.63
CA MET A 46 0.61 -11.86 -6.15
C MET A 46 0.69 -11.86 -7.67
N ASN A 47 1.75 -12.43 -8.23
CA ASN A 47 1.77 -12.74 -9.66
C ASN A 47 0.83 -13.91 -9.96
N GLY A 48 0.13 -13.83 -11.10
CA GLY A 48 -0.62 -14.97 -11.64
C GLY A 48 0.25 -16.22 -11.82
N ALA A 49 -0.35 -17.39 -11.66
CA ALA A 49 0.41 -18.63 -11.63
C ALA A 49 0.89 -19.07 -13.03
N ASN A 50 0.03 -18.94 -14.05
CA ASN A 50 0.22 -19.59 -15.35
C ASN A 50 -0.19 -18.70 -16.54
N GLY A 51 0.30 -19.04 -17.72
CA GLY A 51 -0.09 -18.42 -18.98
C GLY A 51 0.15 -16.91 -19.04
N ARG A 52 -0.82 -16.20 -19.64
CA ARG A 52 -0.77 -14.74 -19.83
C ARG A 52 -0.77 -13.98 -18.50
N ASP A 53 -1.32 -14.56 -17.45
CA ASP A 53 -1.51 -13.91 -16.15
C ASP A 53 -0.23 -13.86 -15.32
N ARG A 54 0.83 -14.58 -15.71
CA ARG A 54 2.14 -14.54 -15.03
C ARG A 54 2.76 -13.15 -14.94
N ARG A 55 2.33 -12.24 -15.83
CA ARG A 55 2.79 -10.85 -15.90
C ARG A 55 1.82 -9.87 -15.21
N ILE A 56 0.74 -10.36 -14.61
CA ILE A 56 -0.28 -9.56 -13.93
C ILE A 56 -0.11 -9.69 -12.42
N ILE A 57 -0.25 -8.57 -11.70
CA ILE A 57 -0.30 -8.54 -10.24
C ILE A 57 -1.75 -8.48 -9.79
N PHE A 58 -2.11 -9.43 -8.94
CA PHE A 58 -3.41 -9.51 -8.29
C PHE A 58 -3.30 -9.00 -6.85
N LEU A 59 -4.27 -8.16 -6.48
CA LEU A 59 -4.51 -7.74 -5.11
C LEU A 59 -5.36 -8.80 -4.40
N ILE A 60 -4.88 -9.29 -3.26
CA ILE A 60 -5.52 -10.33 -2.46
C ILE A 60 -5.73 -9.89 -1.01
N ASP A 61 -6.40 -10.72 -0.21
CA ASP A 61 -6.67 -10.49 1.22
C ASP A 61 -7.52 -9.25 1.49
N TYR A 62 -8.82 -9.39 1.21
CA TYR A 62 -9.83 -8.36 1.39
C TYR A 62 -10.34 -8.27 2.84
N GLY A 63 -9.70 -8.94 3.82
CA GLY A 63 -10.16 -9.00 5.21
C GLY A 63 -10.22 -7.66 5.94
N MET A 64 -9.46 -6.67 5.46
CA MET A 64 -9.48 -5.30 5.98
C MET A 64 -10.23 -4.31 5.10
N VAL A 65 -10.82 -4.73 3.99
CA VAL A 65 -11.46 -3.82 3.04
C VAL A 65 -12.63 -3.07 3.68
N ARG A 66 -12.86 -1.83 3.24
CA ARG A 66 -13.99 -1.01 3.71
C ARG A 66 -14.56 -0.19 2.58
N ASN A 67 -15.89 -0.16 2.52
CA ASN A 67 -16.63 0.71 1.63
C ASN A 67 -16.45 2.17 2.08
N PHE A 68 -16.03 3.06 1.17
CA PHE A 68 -15.80 4.48 1.47
C PHE A 68 -16.89 5.40 0.88
N VAL A 69 -17.80 4.85 0.09
CA VAL A 69 -18.97 5.57 -0.47
C VAL A 69 -20.26 5.10 0.19
N VAL A 70 -21.33 5.89 0.08
CA VAL A 70 -22.70 5.45 0.33
C VAL A 70 -23.45 5.56 -0.99
N ARG A 71 -24.27 4.55 -1.30
CA ARG A 71 -25.15 4.57 -2.46
C ARG A 71 -26.58 4.71 -1.98
N ASP A 72 -27.28 5.72 -2.46
CA ASP A 72 -28.70 5.97 -2.22
C ASP A 72 -29.39 6.21 -3.57
N GLY A 73 -30.05 5.17 -4.10
CA GLY A 73 -30.50 5.13 -5.49
C GLY A 73 -29.36 5.41 -6.47
N ASN A 74 -29.52 6.48 -7.27
CA ASN A 74 -28.52 6.95 -8.24
C ASN A 74 -27.47 7.90 -7.64
N HIS A 75 -27.59 8.26 -6.36
CA HIS A 75 -26.65 9.17 -5.71
C HIS A 75 -25.49 8.40 -5.06
N ILE A 76 -24.26 8.87 -5.30
CA ILE A 76 -23.03 8.36 -4.68
C ILE A 76 -22.39 9.48 -3.88
N ALA A 77 -22.29 9.30 -2.57
CA ALA A 77 -21.65 10.24 -1.66
C ALA A 77 -20.47 9.58 -0.93
N MET A 78 -19.52 10.39 -0.47
CA MET A 78 -18.47 9.92 0.43
C MET A 78 -19.05 9.63 1.82
N ARG A 79 -18.64 8.52 2.45
CA ARG A 79 -18.96 8.25 3.85
C ARG A 79 -18.32 9.30 4.75
N LYS A 80 -19.05 9.74 5.76
CA LYS A 80 -18.49 10.62 6.81
C LYS A 80 -17.36 9.88 7.56
N PRO A 81 -16.23 10.54 7.82
CA PRO A 81 -15.16 9.99 8.65
C PRO A 81 -15.67 9.57 10.04
N ARG A 82 -15.22 8.40 10.53
CA ARG A 82 -15.51 8.01 11.92
C ARG A 82 -14.69 8.86 12.88
N LYS A 83 -15.25 9.13 14.06
CA LYS A 83 -14.53 9.80 15.16
C LYS A 83 -13.46 8.90 15.80
N ASN A 84 -13.74 7.60 15.90
CA ASN A 84 -12.86 6.62 16.52
C ASN A 84 -12.43 5.57 15.49
N VAL A 85 -11.18 5.67 15.02
CA VAL A 85 -10.58 4.72 14.08
C VAL A 85 -9.50 3.93 14.80
N LEU A 86 -9.58 2.60 14.74
CA LEU A 86 -8.54 1.73 15.26
C LEU A 86 -7.39 1.63 14.26
N LEU A 87 -6.15 1.52 14.77
CA LEU A 87 -5.02 1.15 13.92
C LEU A 87 -5.20 -0.26 13.39
N ARG A 88 -5.26 -0.39 12.07
CA ARG A 88 -5.28 -1.67 11.38
C ARG A 88 -4.43 -1.55 10.12
N GLY A 89 -3.96 -2.70 9.66
CA GLY A 89 -3.01 -2.82 8.56
C GLY A 89 -1.57 -2.89 9.05
N THR A 90 -0.64 -2.91 8.12
CA THR A 90 0.78 -3.14 8.39
C THR A 90 1.52 -1.81 8.64
N LEU A 91 2.05 -1.61 9.85
CA LEU A 91 2.69 -0.36 10.32
C LEU A 91 3.75 0.22 9.37
N ARG A 92 4.52 -0.69 8.72
CA ARG A 92 5.57 -0.33 7.78
C ARG A 92 5.04 0.46 6.59
N TYR A 93 3.87 0.10 6.07
CA TYR A 93 3.33 0.68 4.83
C TYR A 93 2.15 1.64 5.06
N CYS A 94 1.51 1.67 6.22
CA CYS A 94 0.40 2.61 6.41
C CYS A 94 0.88 4.08 6.41
N SER A 95 0.01 5.00 6.00
CA SER A 95 0.30 6.44 5.95
C SER A 95 0.41 7.07 7.35
N LEU A 96 0.93 8.29 7.41
CA LEU A 96 0.91 9.09 8.65
C LEU A 96 -0.53 9.38 9.13
N SER A 97 -1.50 9.52 8.22
CA SER A 97 -2.92 9.71 8.57
C SER A 97 -3.48 8.49 9.32
N VAL A 98 -3.07 7.28 8.92
CA VAL A 98 -3.46 6.03 9.61
C VAL A 98 -2.86 5.97 11.01
N HIS A 99 -1.58 6.34 11.16
CA HIS A 99 -0.94 6.46 12.48
C HIS A 99 -1.67 7.47 13.37
N LYS A 100 -2.14 8.58 12.80
CA LYS A 100 -2.94 9.62 13.48
C LYS A 100 -4.41 9.23 13.72
N ARG A 101 -4.79 7.98 13.44
CA ARG A 101 -6.16 7.45 13.63
C ARG A 101 -7.23 8.23 12.87
N LEU A 102 -6.88 8.75 11.69
CA LEU A 102 -7.85 9.36 10.77
C LEU A 102 -8.57 8.28 9.94
N GLU A 103 -9.74 8.63 9.38
CA GLU A 103 -10.46 7.71 8.50
C GLU A 103 -9.63 7.39 7.26
N GLN A 104 -9.36 6.11 7.06
CA GLN A 104 -8.63 5.61 5.90
C GLN A 104 -9.43 5.84 4.61
N GLY A 105 -8.81 6.53 3.65
CA GLY A 105 -9.35 6.79 2.33
C GLY A 105 -8.45 6.25 1.22
N ARG A 106 -8.82 6.56 -0.03
CA ARG A 106 -8.09 6.11 -1.23
C ARG A 106 -6.61 6.50 -1.22
N VAL A 107 -6.30 7.68 -0.69
CA VAL A 107 -4.92 8.19 -0.58
C VAL A 107 -4.04 7.32 0.31
N ASP A 108 -4.61 6.64 1.31
CA ASP A 108 -3.84 5.80 2.22
C ASP A 108 -3.39 4.49 1.57
N ASP A 109 -4.20 3.94 0.66
CA ASP A 109 -3.78 2.80 -0.19
C ASP A 109 -2.65 3.21 -1.14
N LEU A 110 -2.67 4.45 -1.65
CA LEU A 110 -1.61 4.97 -2.53
C LEU A 110 -0.30 5.22 -1.77
N TRP A 111 -0.36 5.78 -0.56
CA TRP A 111 0.81 5.88 0.32
C TRP A 111 1.42 4.51 0.60
N ALA A 112 0.58 3.53 0.92
CA ALA A 112 1.03 2.17 1.17
C ALA A 112 1.65 1.51 -0.07
N MET A 113 1.11 1.77 -1.27
CA MET A 113 1.71 1.35 -2.53
C MET A 113 3.09 1.98 -2.75
N ILE A 114 3.22 3.29 -2.52
CA ILE A 114 4.49 4.01 -2.68
C ILE A 114 5.56 3.47 -1.72
N TYR A 115 5.24 3.27 -0.44
CA TYR A 115 6.17 2.66 0.52
C TYR A 115 6.52 1.22 0.18
N MET A 116 5.55 0.44 -0.33
CA MET A 116 5.83 -0.89 -0.86
C MET A 116 6.85 -0.85 -2.01
N LEU A 117 6.70 0.07 -2.96
CA LEU A 117 7.66 0.23 -4.07
C LEU A 117 9.05 0.67 -3.58
N GLY A 118 9.10 1.61 -2.62
CA GLY A 118 10.36 2.02 -1.98
C GLY A 118 11.08 0.87 -1.29
N GLU A 119 10.35 0.01 -0.57
CA GLU A 119 10.92 -1.20 0.02
C GLU A 119 11.49 -2.17 -1.02
N LEU A 120 10.77 -2.33 -2.14
CA LEU A 120 11.21 -3.21 -3.22
C LEU A 120 12.44 -2.65 -3.94
N TYR A 121 12.56 -1.32 -4.05
CA TYR A 121 13.69 -0.64 -4.68
C TYR A 121 14.93 -0.58 -3.80
N VAL A 122 14.87 0.19 -2.71
CA VAL A 122 16.04 0.52 -1.87
C VAL A 122 15.92 0.00 -0.44
N GLY A 123 14.70 -0.35 -0.02
CA GLY A 123 14.41 -0.65 1.38
C GLY A 123 14.00 0.61 2.13
N LEU A 124 12.97 0.51 2.97
CA LEU A 124 12.52 1.67 3.75
C LEU A 124 13.45 1.95 4.93
N PRO A 125 13.71 3.23 5.29
CA PRO A 125 14.54 3.59 6.44
C PRO A 125 14.08 2.96 7.77
N TRP A 126 12.77 2.77 7.95
CA TRP A 126 12.17 2.15 9.15
C TRP A 126 11.95 0.64 9.04
N ASN A 127 12.60 -0.06 8.09
CA ASN A 127 12.33 -1.50 7.86
C ASN A 127 12.59 -2.41 9.07
N ARG A 128 13.53 -2.02 9.95
CA ARG A 128 13.93 -2.74 11.18
C ARG A 128 13.12 -2.35 12.42
N LEU A 129 12.31 -1.30 12.34
CA LEU A 129 11.52 -0.82 13.47
C LEU A 129 10.20 -1.58 13.56
N THR A 130 9.80 -1.92 14.78
CA THR A 130 8.52 -2.59 15.10
C THR A 130 7.64 -1.75 16.03
N VAL A 131 8.21 -0.76 16.71
CA VAL A 131 7.52 0.13 17.64
C VAL A 131 6.88 1.28 16.85
N GLU A 132 5.55 1.44 16.95
CA GLU A 132 4.78 2.45 16.20
C GLU A 132 5.36 3.87 16.34
N LYS A 133 5.68 4.30 17.57
CA LYS A 133 6.20 5.65 17.85
C LYS A 133 7.52 5.93 17.12
N GLU A 134 8.40 4.94 17.04
CA GLU A 134 9.70 5.08 16.35
C GLU A 134 9.51 5.13 14.83
N ILE A 135 8.61 4.30 14.29
CA ILE A 135 8.25 4.31 12.87
C ILE A 135 7.67 5.68 12.49
N VAL A 136 6.75 6.22 13.30
CA VAL A 136 6.13 7.53 13.06
C VAL A 136 7.17 8.64 13.08
N LYS A 137 8.04 8.66 14.09
CA LYS A 137 9.11 9.66 14.20
C LYS A 137 9.98 9.68 12.93
N LEU A 138 10.38 8.50 12.44
CA LEU A 138 11.20 8.42 11.23
C LEU A 138 10.42 8.81 9.97
N LYS A 139 9.16 8.38 9.84
CA LYS A 139 8.28 8.79 8.73
C LYS A 139 8.05 10.31 8.66
N GLU A 140 8.04 11.00 9.80
CA GLU A 140 7.86 12.45 9.85
C GLU A 140 9.18 13.22 9.62
N SER A 141 10.33 12.62 9.92
CA SER A 141 11.64 13.28 9.78
C SER A 141 12.33 13.02 8.44
N GLU A 142 12.03 11.92 7.76
CA GLU A 142 12.64 11.58 6.48
C GLU A 142 12.05 12.43 5.34
N THR A 143 12.92 12.88 4.43
CA THR A 143 12.48 13.50 3.18
C THR A 143 12.16 12.43 2.14
N ASP A 144 11.35 12.78 1.14
CA ASP A 144 11.03 11.86 0.04
C ASP A 144 12.32 11.39 -0.66
N GLU A 145 13.30 12.28 -0.86
CA GLU A 145 14.59 11.91 -1.45
C GLU A 145 15.31 10.86 -0.62
N ASN A 146 15.31 10.96 0.71
CA ASN A 146 15.96 9.98 1.57
C ASN A 146 15.26 8.62 1.55
N VAL A 147 13.92 8.59 1.45
CA VAL A 147 13.15 7.34 1.39
C VAL A 147 13.46 6.53 0.13
N PHE A 148 13.75 7.21 -0.99
CA PHE A 148 14.01 6.58 -2.30
C PHE A 148 15.47 6.64 -2.74
N ARG A 149 16.39 7.16 -1.91
CA ARG A 149 17.81 7.21 -2.21
C ARG A 149 18.37 5.79 -2.31
N VAL A 150 18.94 5.46 -3.47
CA VAL A 150 19.79 4.29 -3.63
C VAL A 150 21.03 4.52 -2.76
N GLY A 151 21.38 3.53 -1.93
CA GLY A 151 22.57 3.61 -1.07
C GLY A 151 23.83 3.95 -1.87
N PRO A 152 24.90 4.42 -1.21
CA PRO A 152 26.17 4.71 -1.87
C PRO A 152 26.74 3.48 -2.60
#